data_AF-A0A7X6WFE4-F1
#
_entry.id   AF-A0A7X6WFE4-F1
#
_cell.length_a   1.000
_cell.length_b   1.000
_cell.length_c   1.000
_cell.angle_alpha   90.00
_cell.angle_beta   90.00
_cell.angle_gamma   90.00
#
_symmetry.space_group_name_H-M   'P 1'
#
loop_
_entity.id
_entity.type
_entity.pdbx_description
1 polymer ?
#
loop_
_entity_poly.entity_id
_entity_poly.type
_entity_poly.pdbx_seq_one_letter_code
_entity_poly.pdbx_strand_id
1 'polypeptide(L)' 'MNINALLGILAFVYAGMVFFITFKKPEKIWNIAKIKGFRKVLGEKGTVIFFYAFGLLAVALGVWLFTK' A
#
# COMPACT_ATOMS: atom_id res chain seq x y z
N MET A 1 5.26 -13.48 -20.72
CA MET A 1 4.59 -13.27 -19.43
C MET A 1 3.08 -13.26 -19.68
N ASN A 2 2.31 -14.04 -18.92
CA ASN A 2 0.84 -13.95 -18.98
C ASN A 2 0.36 -12.66 -18.30
N ILE A 3 -0.87 -12.23 -18.59
CA ILE A 3 -1.39 -10.94 -18.09
C ILE A 3 -1.51 -10.94 -16.56
N ASN A 4 -1.78 -12.10 -15.95
CA ASN A 4 -1.86 -12.28 -14.49
C ASN A 4 -0.51 -12.05 -13.81
N ALA A 5 0.59 -12.59 -14.35
CA ALA A 5 1.93 -12.35 -13.82
C ALA A 5 2.33 -10.87 -13.95
N LEU A 6 1.92 -10.19 -15.04
CA LEU A 6 2.14 -8.75 -15.16
C LEU A 6 1.39 -7.97 -14.07
N LEU A 7 0.12 -8.30 -13.83
CA LEU A 7 -0.67 -7.70 -12.75
C LEU A 7 -0.08 -8.03 -11.36
N GLY A 8 0.45 -9.24 -11.17
CA GLY A 8 1.12 -9.64 -9.94
C GLY A 8 2.37 -8.81 -9.65
N ILE A 9 3.22 -8.58 -10.67
CA ILE A 9 4.39 -7.70 -10.56
C ILE A 9 3.95 -6.27 -10.20
N LEU A 10 2.95 -5.74 -10.89
CA LEU A 10 2.41 -4.40 -10.60
C LEU A 10 1.87 -4.31 -9.16
N ALA A 11 1.22 -5.37 -8.66
CA ALA A 11 0.75 -5.44 -7.27
C ALA A 11 1.91 -5.40 -6.28
N PHE A 12 3.01 -6.13 -6.53
CA PHE A 12 4.21 -6.07 -5.69
C PHE A 12 4.89 -4.69 -5.72
N VAL A 13 5.03 -4.09 -6.90
CA VAL A 13 5.57 -2.73 -7.05
C VAL A 13 4.72 -1.73 -6.27
N TYR A 14 3.39 -1.84 -6.38
CA TYR A 14 2.46 -1.01 -5.63
C TYR A 14 2.58 -1.22 -4.11
N ALA A 15 2.64 -2.47 -3.64
CA ALA A 15 2.83 -2.78 -2.22
C ALA A 15 4.14 -2.18 -1.69
N GLY A 16 5.24 -2.29 -2.45
CA GLY A 16 6.52 -1.67 -2.13
C GLY A 16 6.42 -0.16 -2.00
N MET A 17 5.71 0.51 -2.91
CA MET A 17 5.45 1.95 -2.81
C MET A 17 4.63 2.30 -1.56
N VAL A 18 3.58 1.54 -1.25
CA VAL A 18 2.75 1.77 -0.06
C VAL A 18 3.60 1.65 1.21
N PHE A 19 4.41 0.60 1.34
CA PHE A 19 5.33 0.44 2.48
C PHE A 19 6.35 1.57 2.56
N PHE A 20 6.95 1.98 1.44
CA PHE A 20 7.91 3.07 1.40
C PHE A 20 7.29 4.39 1.86
N ILE A 21 6.12 4.75 1.33
CA ILE A 21 5.38 5.96 1.71
C ILE A 21 4.99 5.92 3.19
N THR A 22 4.56 4.76 3.68
CA THR A 22 4.14 4.58 5.08
C THR A 22 5.31 4.68 6.06
N PHE A 23 6.48 4.16 5.67
CA PHE A 23 7.70 4.21 6.47
C PHE A 23 8.35 5.60 6.47
N LYS A 24 8.56 6.18 5.28
CA LYS A 24 9.22 7.49 5.14
C LYS A 24 8.32 8.67 5.47
N LYS A 25 7.00 8.48 5.41
CA LYS A 25 5.98 9.52 5.62
C LYS A 25 6.32 10.86 4.94
N PRO A 26 6.65 10.86 3.63
CA PRO A 26 7.10 12.08 2.97
C PRO A 26 5.99 13.14 3.05
N GLU A 27 6.33 14.35 3.53
CA GLU A 27 5.35 15.38 3.88
C GLU A 27 4.40 15.71 2.73
N LYS A 28 4.91 15.74 1.49
CA LYS A 28 4.09 16.01 0.29
C LYS A 28 2.93 15.03 0.12
N ILE A 29 3.14 13.75 0.47
CA ILE A 29 2.11 12.71 0.37
C ILE A 29 1.34 12.62 1.68
N TRP A 30 2.01 12.66 2.82
CA TRP A 30 1.39 12.52 4.14
C TRP A 30 0.47 13.69 4.53
N ASN A 31 0.63 14.85 3.87
CA ASN A 31 -0.19 16.05 4.07
C ASN A 31 -1.31 16.26 3.03
N ILE A 32 -1.54 15.31 2.11
CA ILE A 32 -2.69 15.40 1.19
C ILE A 32 -4.01 15.20 1.95
N ALA A 33 -5.11 15.72 1.40
CA ALA A 33 -6.44 15.64 2.01
C ALA A 33 -6.87 14.21 2.36
N LYS A 34 -6.53 13.21 1.51
CA LYS A 34 -6.85 11.80 1.74
C LYS A 34 -6.21 11.26 3.02
N ILE A 35 -4.89 11.34 3.12
CA ILE A 35 -4.14 10.82 4.29
C ILE A 35 -4.47 11.64 5.54
N LYS A 36 -4.66 12.96 5.43
CA LYS A 36 -5.17 13.76 6.54
C LYS A 36 -6.53 13.29 7.05
N GLY A 37 -7.44 12.90 6.15
CA GLY A 37 -8.73 12.28 6.51
C GLY A 37 -8.54 10.99 7.32
N PHE A 38 -7.70 10.07 6.83
CA PHE A 38 -7.37 8.84 7.57
C PHE A 38 -6.75 9.14 8.93
N ARG A 39 -5.81 10.10 9.01
CA ARG A 39 -5.19 10.53 10.27
C ARG A 39 -6.17 11.16 11.24
N LYS A 40 -7.18 11.87 10.75
CA LYS A 40 -8.24 12.46 11.58
C LYS A 40 -9.16 11.39 12.18
N VAL A 41 -9.44 10.31 11.44
CA VAL A 41 -10.35 9.24 11.88
C VAL A 41 -9.64 8.17 12.71
N LEU A 42 -8.47 7.69 12.25
CA LEU A 42 -7.74 6.57 12.83
C LEU A 42 -6.57 7.01 13.73
N GLY A 43 -6.24 8.30 13.74
CA GLY A 43 -5.00 8.80 14.34
C GLY A 43 -3.76 8.49 13.50
N GLU A 44 -2.61 9.02 13.92
CA GLU A 44 -1.32 8.81 13.25
C GLU A 44 -0.93 7.33 13.24
N LYS A 45 -0.95 6.67 14.41
CA LYS A 45 -0.58 5.26 14.55
C LYS A 45 -1.56 4.34 13.81
N GLY A 46 -2.86 4.61 13.90
CA GLY A 46 -3.88 3.79 13.21
C GLY A 46 -3.76 3.89 11.69
N THR A 47 -3.47 5.09 11.16
CA THR A 47 -3.25 5.27 9.71
C THR A 47 -2.03 4.50 9.21
N VAL A 48 -0.94 4.50 9.99
CA VAL A 48 0.25 3.71 9.67
C VAL A 48 -0.06 2.21 9.64
N ILE A 49 -0.74 1.69 10.67
CA ILE A 49 -1.14 0.27 10.73
C ILE A 49 -2.05 -0.09 9.56
N PHE A 50 -3.01 0.78 9.23
CA PHE A 50 -3.92 0.58 8.09
C PHE A 50 -3.16 0.44 6.77
N PHE A 51 -2.22 1.34 6.49
CA PHE A 51 -1.44 1.26 5.25
C PHE A 51 -0.48 0.06 5.23
N TYR A 52 0.09 -0.35 6.37
CA TYR A 52 0.86 -1.59 6.43
C TYR A 52 0.00 -2.83 6.17
N ALA A 53 -1.20 -2.91 6.78
CA ALA A 53 -2.13 -4.01 6.53
C ALA A 53 -2.56 -4.03 5.05
N PHE A 54 -2.86 -2.87 4.47
CA PHE A 54 -3.22 -2.75 3.07
C PHE A 54 -2.07 -3.15 2.13
N GLY A 55 -0.83 -2.77 2.46
CA GLY A 55 0.37 -3.22 1.73
C GLY A 55 0.53 -4.74 1.78
N LEU A 56 0.31 -5.38 2.93
CA LEU A 56 0.34 -6.84 3.06
C LEU A 56 -0.75 -7.54 2.22
N LEU A 57 -1.95 -6.96 2.17
CA LEU A 57 -3.02 -7.47 1.30
C LEU A 57 -2.64 -7.37 -0.18
N ALA A 58 -1.97 -6.28 -0.59
CA ALA A 58 -1.47 -6.12 -1.96
C ALA A 58 -0.38 -7.15 -2.29
N VAL A 59 0.50 -7.48 -1.35
CA VAL A 59 1.48 -8.59 -1.48
C VAL A 59 0.76 -9.92 -1.67
N ALA A 60 -0.22 -10.23 -0.83
CA ALA A 60 -1.00 -11.47 -0.93
C ALA A 60 -1.72 -11.58 -2.27
N LEU A 61 -2.30 -10.47 -2.76
CA LEU A 61 -2.92 -10.40 -4.08
C LEU A 61 -1.90 -10.62 -5.21
N GLY A 62 -0.69 -10.06 -5.09
CA GLY A 62 0.42 -10.33 -5.99
C GLY A 62 0.73 -11.82 -6.06
N VAL A 63 0.97 -12.47 -4.91
CA VAL A 63 1.24 -13.92 -4.83
C VAL A 63 0.10 -14.72 -5.47
N TRP A 64 -1.15 -14.40 -5.16
CA TRP A 64 -2.31 -15.11 -5.71
C TRP A 64 -2.40 -15.01 -7.24
N LEU A 65 -2.13 -13.83 -7.81
CA LEU A 65 -2.10 -13.62 -9.25
C LEU A 65 -1.00 -14.44 -9.95
N PHE A 66 0.12 -14.70 -9.27
CA PHE A 66 1.17 -15.58 -9.79
C PHE A 66 0.78 -17.06 -9.77
N THR A 67 -0.15 -17.47 -8.90
CA THR A 67 -0.65 -18.85 -8.80
C THR A 67 -1.82 -19.16 -9.74
N LYS A 68 -2.27 -18.19 -10.54
CA LYS A 68 -3.42 -18.25 -11.45
C LYS A 68 -3.02 -18.19 -12.92
#